data_AF-A0A2E6I8Y7-F1
#
_entry.id   AF-A0A2E6I8Y7-F1
#
_cell.length_a   1.000
_cell.length_b   1.000
_cell.length_c   1.000
_cell.angle_alpha   90.00
_cell.angle_beta   90.00
_cell.angle_gamma   90.00
#
_symmetry.space_group_name_H-M   'P 1'
#
loop_
_entity.id
_entity.type
_entity.pdbx_description
1 polymer ?
#
loop_
_entity_poly.entity_id
_entity_poly.type
_entity_poly.pdbx_seq_one_letter_code
_entity_poly.pdbx_strand_id
1 'polypeptide(L)'
;MKDFIQWKTNIQWYNMKDLLYLTLVQCLEVFLGKIRDGSTTGLPVVNEDFVKEVNGTIGERLDGEAKEIPNPFKGEVFSTLVVGDDGEITFVEQPPMSSDTIMTVPHEEGTVTMEMESALKHAIDEYYRLKADHEELDDWWNTASKLVPLLWD
;
A
#
# COMPACT_ATOMS: atom_id res chain seq x y z
N MET A 1 -38.78 21.49 -13.93
CA MET A 1 -37.66 22.10 -14.69
C MET A 1 -36.97 23.24 -13.90
N LYS A 2 -37.02 23.25 -12.57
CA LYS A 2 -36.21 24.14 -11.71
C LYS A 2 -35.15 23.36 -10.93
N ASP A 3 -35.42 22.10 -10.63
CA ASP A 3 -34.53 21.23 -9.85
C ASP A 3 -33.26 20.80 -10.62
N PHE A 4 -33.34 20.73 -11.97
CA PHE A 4 -32.20 20.35 -12.81
C PHE A 4 -31.13 21.45 -12.91
N ILE A 5 -31.54 22.72 -12.74
CA ILE A 5 -30.61 23.87 -12.77
C ILE A 5 -29.83 23.92 -11.45
N GLN A 6 -30.48 23.61 -10.33
CA GLN A 6 -29.85 23.63 -9.01
C GLN A 6 -28.77 22.55 -8.85
N TRP A 7 -28.95 21.38 -9.49
CA TRP A 7 -27.95 20.30 -9.50
C TRP A 7 -26.72 20.66 -10.36
N LYS A 8 -26.90 21.33 -11.51
CA LYS A 8 -25.79 21.83 -12.34
C LYS A 8 -24.99 22.96 -11.67
N THR A 9 -25.64 23.80 -10.86
CA THR A 9 -24.98 24.90 -10.15
C THR A 9 -24.25 24.49 -8.88
N ASN A 10 -24.37 23.27 -8.36
CA ASN A 10 -23.55 22.87 -7.20
C ASN A 10 -22.21 22.24 -7.61
N ILE A 11 -22.14 21.51 -8.73
CA ILE A 11 -20.88 20.90 -9.22
C ILE A 11 -19.86 21.96 -9.68
N GLN A 12 -20.30 23.13 -10.16
CA GLN A 12 -19.38 24.20 -10.56
C GLN A 12 -18.73 24.94 -9.38
N TRP A 13 -19.25 24.77 -8.15
CA TRP A 13 -18.71 25.40 -6.93
C TRP A 13 -17.85 24.45 -6.09
N TYR A 14 -17.88 23.14 -6.37
CA TYR A 14 -16.89 22.22 -5.86
C TYR A 14 -15.72 22.19 -6.83
N ASN A 15 -14.58 22.74 -6.43
CA ASN A 15 -13.34 22.47 -7.14
C ASN A 15 -13.12 20.95 -7.10
N MET A 16 -13.01 20.32 -8.26
CA MET A 16 -12.82 18.86 -8.37
C MET A 16 -11.63 18.39 -7.52
N LYS A 17 -10.59 19.23 -7.40
CA LYS A 17 -9.45 18.98 -6.52
C LYS A 17 -9.86 18.81 -5.05
N ASP A 18 -10.73 19.67 -4.54
CA ASP A 18 -11.19 19.61 -3.15
C ASP A 18 -11.94 18.31 -2.86
N LEU A 19 -12.75 17.84 -3.83
CA LEU A 19 -13.44 16.55 -3.73
C LEU A 19 -12.46 15.37 -3.74
N LEU A 20 -11.43 15.43 -4.59
CA LEU A 20 -10.39 14.41 -4.64
C LEU A 20 -9.61 14.36 -3.32
N TYR A 21 -9.15 15.50 -2.81
CA TYR A 21 -8.42 15.59 -1.55
C TYR A 21 -9.27 15.07 -0.38
N LEU A 22 -10.53 15.48 -0.31
CA LEU A 22 -11.46 15.00 0.71
C LEU A 22 -11.68 13.48 0.60
N THR A 23 -11.80 12.95 -0.61
CA THR A 23 -11.96 11.50 -0.83
C THR A 23 -10.73 10.74 -0.37
N LEU A 24 -9.53 11.24 -0.69
CA LEU A 24 -8.28 10.62 -0.27
C LEU A 24 -8.17 10.60 1.26
N VAL A 25 -8.34 11.74 1.94
CA VAL A 25 -8.21 11.75 3.41
C VAL A 25 -9.23 10.83 4.08
N GLN A 26 -10.47 10.76 3.56
CA GLN A 26 -11.49 9.83 4.08
C GLN A 26 -11.06 8.37 3.91
N CYS A 27 -10.45 8.00 2.78
CA CYS A 27 -9.89 6.67 2.60
C CYS A 27 -8.78 6.38 3.63
N LEU A 28 -7.86 7.33 3.85
CA LEU A 28 -6.79 7.18 4.84
C LEU A 28 -7.35 7.02 6.27
N GLU A 29 -8.36 7.80 6.65
CA GLU A 29 -9.03 7.69 7.95
C GLU A 29 -9.70 6.33 8.16
N VAL A 30 -10.37 5.80 7.14
CA VAL A 30 -11.00 4.47 7.19
C VAL A 30 -9.94 3.39 7.42
N PHE A 31 -8.82 3.44 6.68
CA PHE A 31 -7.75 2.46 6.85
C PHE A 31 -6.99 2.60 8.15
N LEU A 32 -6.79 3.82 8.65
CA LEU A 32 -6.27 4.03 10.00
C LEU A 32 -7.18 3.39 11.06
N GLY A 33 -8.50 3.48 10.87
CA GLY A 33 -9.48 2.78 11.71
C GLY A 33 -9.28 1.26 11.68
N LYS A 34 -9.08 0.68 10.49
CA LYS A 34 -8.85 -0.75 10.31
C LYS A 34 -7.54 -1.28 10.93
N ILE A 35 -6.49 -0.47 10.93
CA ILE A 35 -5.24 -0.85 11.61
C ILE A 35 -5.49 -0.88 13.13
N ARG A 36 -6.17 0.14 13.66
CA ARG A 36 -6.43 0.26 15.10
C ARG A 36 -7.41 -0.76 15.66
N ASP A 37 -8.37 -1.20 14.87
CA ASP A 37 -9.31 -2.27 15.25
C ASP A 37 -8.74 -3.68 15.01
N GLY A 38 -7.55 -3.78 14.40
CA GLY A 38 -6.87 -5.04 14.12
C GLY A 38 -7.44 -5.82 12.93
N SER A 39 -8.26 -5.19 12.08
CA SER A 39 -8.79 -5.81 10.86
C SER A 39 -7.78 -5.89 9.71
N THR A 40 -6.68 -5.14 9.79
CA THR A 40 -5.47 -5.32 8.96
C THR A 40 -4.21 -5.13 9.80
N THR A 41 -3.09 -5.72 9.37
CA THR A 41 -1.79 -5.57 10.04
C THR A 41 -1.21 -4.17 9.84
N GLY A 42 -1.43 -3.54 8.68
CA GLY A 42 -0.83 -2.24 8.36
C GLY A 42 0.69 -2.27 8.23
N LEU A 43 1.25 -3.42 7.81
CA LEU A 43 2.69 -3.67 7.69
C LEU A 43 3.09 -4.02 6.25
N PRO A 44 2.86 -3.14 5.26
CA PRO A 44 3.27 -3.39 3.89
C PRO A 44 4.80 -3.52 3.79
N VAL A 45 5.26 -4.33 2.83
CA VAL A 45 6.68 -4.51 2.50
C VAL A 45 7.07 -3.49 1.42
N VAL A 46 8.02 -2.63 1.73
CA VAL A 46 8.44 -1.52 0.85
C VAL A 46 9.96 -1.32 0.92
N ASN A 47 10.48 -0.45 0.07
CA ASN A 47 11.86 0.02 0.19
C ASN A 47 11.98 1.11 1.28
N GLU A 48 13.11 1.15 1.99
CA GLU A 48 13.39 2.11 3.07
C GLU A 48 13.25 3.57 2.61
N ASP A 49 13.63 3.88 1.37
CA ASP A 49 13.52 5.24 0.83
C ASP A 49 12.07 5.66 0.64
N PHE A 50 11.18 4.72 0.31
CA PHE A 50 9.75 4.98 0.25
C PHE A 50 9.19 5.34 1.63
N VAL A 51 9.64 4.65 2.70
CA VAL A 51 9.21 4.95 4.07
C VAL A 51 9.52 6.40 4.44
N LYS A 52 10.72 6.89 4.09
CA LYS A 52 11.13 8.28 4.34
C LYS A 52 10.28 9.26 3.54
N GLU A 53 9.99 8.92 2.28
CA GLU A 53 9.21 9.75 1.37
C GLU A 53 7.78 10.01 1.88
N VAL A 54 7.14 9.02 2.48
CA VAL A 54 5.75 9.13 2.98
C VAL A 54 5.65 9.43 4.47
N ASN A 55 6.76 9.83 5.12
CA ASN A 55 6.85 10.07 6.56
C ASN A 55 6.39 8.86 7.41
N GLY A 56 6.64 7.66 6.91
CA GLY A 56 6.37 6.41 7.62
C GLY A 56 7.43 6.08 8.66
N THR A 57 7.20 4.99 9.39
CA THR A 57 8.17 4.46 10.35
C THR A 57 8.65 3.10 9.88
N ILE A 58 9.96 2.88 9.94
CA ILE A 58 10.58 1.59 9.61
C ILE A 58 10.19 0.61 10.72
N GLY A 59 9.59 -0.52 10.34
CA GLY A 59 9.35 -1.66 11.20
C GLY A 59 10.57 -2.59 11.19
N GLU A 60 10.39 -3.79 10.65
CA GLU A 60 11.42 -4.82 10.52
C GLU A 60 12.19 -4.65 9.21
N ARG A 61 13.52 -4.74 9.27
CA ARG A 61 14.32 -4.88 8.04
C ARG A 61 14.24 -6.32 7.57
N LEU A 62 13.84 -6.49 6.32
CA LEU A 62 13.76 -7.78 5.66
C LEU A 62 15.00 -8.05 4.81
N ASP A 63 16.02 -7.19 4.92
CA ASP A 63 17.31 -7.38 4.32
C ASP A 63 17.88 -8.73 4.77
N GLY A 64 18.20 -9.57 3.80
CA GLY A 64 18.56 -10.92 4.14
C GLY A 64 18.98 -11.72 2.95
N GLU A 65 20.23 -12.19 3.04
CA GLU A 65 20.74 -13.30 2.24
C GLU A 65 19.74 -14.46 2.25
N ALA A 66 19.77 -15.27 1.19
CA ALA A 66 18.96 -16.46 1.09
C ALA A 66 19.16 -17.34 2.34
N LYS A 67 18.07 -17.70 3.02
CA LYS A 67 18.10 -18.55 4.21
C LYS A 67 17.58 -19.93 3.87
N GLU A 68 18.21 -20.95 4.44
CA GLU A 68 17.68 -22.30 4.39
C GLU A 68 16.56 -22.44 5.43
N ILE A 69 15.35 -22.79 4.98
CA ILE A 69 14.18 -23.02 5.84
C ILE A 69 13.61 -24.42 5.60
N PRO A 70 12.88 -25.00 6.57
CA PRO A 70 12.16 -26.26 6.35
C PRO A 70 11.25 -26.17 5.13
N ASN A 71 11.25 -27.19 4.28
CA ASN A 71 10.44 -27.23 3.07
C ASN A 71 8.97 -27.47 3.43
N PRO A 72 8.08 -26.47 3.28
CA PRO A 72 6.66 -26.65 3.60
C PRO A 72 5.94 -27.54 2.57
N PHE A 73 6.56 -27.80 1.41
CA PHE A 73 5.99 -28.58 0.31
C PHE A 73 6.63 -29.97 0.17
N LYS A 74 7.37 -30.44 1.19
CA LYS A 74 8.04 -31.74 1.11
C LYS A 74 7.02 -32.87 0.94
N GLY A 75 7.15 -33.61 -0.16
CA GLY A 75 6.25 -34.71 -0.49
C GLY A 75 4.86 -34.25 -0.98
N GLU A 76 4.63 -32.94 -1.13
CA GLU A 76 3.37 -32.39 -1.61
C GLU A 76 3.49 -31.89 -3.05
N VAL A 77 2.39 -31.99 -3.79
CA VAL A 77 2.22 -31.35 -5.10
C VAL A 77 1.79 -29.90 -4.85
N PHE A 78 2.44 -28.95 -5.51
CA PHE A 78 2.11 -27.53 -5.42
C PHE A 78 2.18 -26.89 -6.81
N SER A 79 1.55 -25.74 -6.99
CA SER A 79 1.62 -25.00 -8.25
C SER A 79 2.46 -23.75 -8.09
N THR A 80 3.36 -23.52 -9.04
CA THR A 80 4.05 -22.24 -9.18
C THR A 80 3.35 -21.37 -10.21
N LEU A 81 3.27 -20.08 -9.90
CA LEU A 81 2.89 -19.06 -10.86
C LEU A 81 4.14 -18.68 -11.67
N VAL A 82 4.03 -18.78 -12.99
CA VAL A 82 5.06 -18.35 -13.94
C VAL A 82 4.48 -17.21 -14.76
N VAL A 83 5.19 -16.08 -14.79
CA VAL A 83 4.87 -14.95 -15.66
C VAL A 83 5.79 -15.04 -16.87
N GLY A 84 5.21 -15.23 -18.05
CA GLY A 84 5.93 -15.23 -19.32
C GLY A 84 6.40 -13.83 -19.70
N ASP A 85 7.35 -13.76 -20.64
CA ASP A 85 7.90 -12.48 -21.13
C ASP A 85 6.85 -11.58 -21.82
N ASP A 86 5.72 -12.16 -22.25
CA ASP A 86 4.56 -11.48 -22.82
C ASP A 86 3.51 -11.08 -21.77
N GLY A 87 3.76 -11.35 -20.50
CA GLY A 87 2.85 -11.11 -19.39
C GLY A 87 1.77 -12.18 -19.21
N GLU A 88 1.82 -13.29 -19.96
CA GLU A 88 0.92 -14.42 -19.72
C GLU A 88 1.22 -15.07 -18.35
N ILE A 89 0.16 -15.27 -17.55
CA ILE A 89 0.27 -15.91 -16.24
C ILE A 89 -0.15 -17.37 -16.39
N THR A 90 0.79 -18.29 -16.16
CA THR A 90 0.55 -19.73 -16.17
C THR A 90 0.76 -20.32 -14.79
N PHE A 91 -0.14 -21.20 -14.36
CA PHE A 91 0.05 -22.04 -13.18
C PHE A 91 0.63 -23.38 -13.60
N VAL A 92 1.83 -23.69 -13.13
CA VAL A 92 2.53 -24.94 -13.44
C VAL A 92 2.56 -25.80 -12.19
N GLU A 93 1.90 -26.95 -12.24
CA GLU A 93 1.99 -27.96 -11.20
C GLU A 93 3.41 -28.52 -11.13
N GLN A 94 4.00 -28.50 -9.93
CA GLN A 94 5.34 -28.98 -9.65
C GLN A 94 5.27 -30.39 -9.05
N PRO A 95 6.18 -31.29 -9.47
CA PRO A 95 6.27 -32.61 -8.85
C PRO A 95 6.65 -32.49 -7.37
N PRO A 96 6.30 -33.50 -6.53
CA PRO A 96 6.63 -33.48 -5.12
C PRO A 96 8.12 -33.29 -4.86
N MET A 97 8.46 -32.29 -4.05
CA MET A 97 9.85 -32.04 -3.67
C MET A 97 10.28 -33.03 -2.58
N SER A 98 11.43 -33.66 -2.77
CA SER A 98 12.01 -34.59 -1.79
C SER A 98 12.88 -33.90 -0.73
N SER A 99 13.31 -32.66 -1.00
CA SER A 99 14.20 -31.90 -0.10
C SER A 99 13.53 -31.60 1.24
N ASP A 100 14.30 -31.75 2.32
CA ASP A 100 13.90 -31.36 3.68
C ASP A 100 13.84 -29.85 3.86
N THR A 101 14.57 -29.11 3.04
CA THR A 101 14.72 -27.65 3.13
C THR A 101 14.62 -26.98 1.76
N ILE A 102 14.32 -25.67 1.77
CA ILE A 102 14.37 -24.79 0.61
C ILE A 102 15.16 -23.52 0.95
N MET A 103 15.69 -22.86 -0.07
CA MET A 103 16.29 -21.54 0.06
C MET A 103 15.23 -20.47 -0.15
N THR A 104 15.15 -19.50 0.76
CA THR A 104 14.33 -18.31 0.55
C THR A 104 14.92 -17.44 -0.55
N VAL A 105 14.06 -16.73 -1.29
CA VAL A 105 14.52 -15.65 -2.16
C VAL A 105 14.97 -14.50 -1.26
N PRO A 106 16.20 -13.99 -1.41
CA PRO A 106 16.64 -12.83 -0.65
C PRO A 106 15.80 -11.62 -1.03
N HIS A 107 15.43 -10.78 -0.06
CA HIS A 107 14.85 -9.48 -0.37
C HIS A 107 15.94 -8.54 -0.88
N GLU A 108 15.54 -7.58 -1.71
CA GLU A 108 16.43 -6.52 -2.16
C GLU A 108 16.97 -5.71 -0.96
N GLU A 109 18.19 -5.19 -1.09
CA GLU A 109 18.78 -4.33 -0.07
C GLU A 109 17.86 -3.12 0.20
N GLY A 110 17.65 -2.81 1.48
CA GLY A 110 16.74 -1.75 1.89
C GLY A 110 15.26 -2.14 1.90
N THR A 111 14.91 -3.42 1.72
CA THR A 111 13.53 -3.89 1.93
C THR A 111 13.19 -3.92 3.42
N VAL A 112 12.08 -3.29 3.79
CA VAL A 112 11.60 -3.18 5.17
C VAL A 112 10.08 -3.37 5.22
N THR A 113 9.55 -3.76 6.39
CA THR A 113 8.14 -3.49 6.69
C THR A 113 7.99 -2.03 7.11
N MET A 114 6.90 -1.39 6.68
CA MET A 114 6.55 -0.04 7.10
C MET A 114 5.40 -0.10 8.10
N GLU A 115 5.55 0.57 9.24
CA GLU A 115 4.46 0.81 10.18
C GLU A 115 3.52 1.87 9.60
N MET A 116 2.46 1.44 8.91
CA MET A 116 1.60 2.34 8.13
C MET A 116 0.78 3.28 9.01
N GLU A 117 0.56 2.96 10.29
CA GLU A 117 -0.22 3.81 11.19
C GLU A 117 0.38 5.23 11.31
N SER A 118 1.71 5.36 11.38
CA SER A 118 2.37 6.65 11.52
C SER A 118 2.27 7.50 10.25
N ALA A 119 2.49 6.88 9.08
CA ALA A 119 2.34 7.55 7.78
C ALA A 119 0.91 8.05 7.57
N LEU A 120 -0.11 7.24 7.89
CA LEU A 120 -1.52 7.63 7.76
C LEU A 120 -1.87 8.78 8.70
N LYS A 121 -1.47 8.71 9.98
CA LYS A 121 -1.68 9.80 10.94
C LYS A 121 -1.06 11.10 10.42
N HIS A 122 0.20 11.04 9.99
CA HIS A 122 0.91 12.20 9.48
C HIS A 122 0.18 12.83 8.28
N ALA A 123 -0.19 12.02 7.28
CA ALA A 123 -0.89 12.51 6.10
C ALA A 123 -2.28 13.09 6.45
N ILE A 124 -3.03 12.49 7.38
CA ILE A 124 -4.34 12.99 7.80
C ILE A 124 -4.20 14.31 8.56
N ASP A 125 -3.28 14.38 9.53
CA ASP A 125 -3.05 15.58 10.33
C ASP A 125 -2.56 16.74 9.44
N GLU A 126 -1.69 16.45 8.47
CA GLU A 126 -1.21 17.41 7.50
C GLU A 126 -2.35 17.94 6.61
N TYR A 127 -3.23 17.08 6.09
CA TYR A 127 -4.40 17.55 5.35
C TYR A 127 -5.23 18.57 6.15
N TYR A 128 -5.53 18.26 7.41
CA TYR A 128 -6.35 19.15 8.23
C TYR A 128 -5.65 20.45 8.60
N ARG A 129 -4.31 20.47 8.65
CA ARG A 129 -3.49 21.67 8.78
C ARG A 129 -3.54 22.51 7.50
N LEU A 130 -3.47 21.87 6.34
CA LEU A 130 -3.27 22.50 5.04
C LEU A 130 -4.56 22.91 4.33
N LYS A 131 -5.71 22.32 4.66
CA LYS A 131 -6.97 22.50 3.89
C LYS A 131 -7.49 23.93 3.70
N ALA A 132 -6.88 24.94 4.32
CA ALA A 132 -7.16 26.35 4.09
C ALA A 132 -6.29 26.99 2.99
N ASP A 133 -5.22 26.33 2.55
CA ASP A 133 -4.27 26.75 1.53
C ASP A 133 -4.17 25.69 0.41
N HIS A 134 -4.53 26.08 -0.81
CA HIS A 134 -4.62 25.14 -1.93
C HIS A 134 -3.28 24.80 -2.57
N GLU A 135 -2.23 25.63 -2.42
CA GLU A 135 -0.91 25.33 -3.02
C GLU A 135 -0.20 24.21 -2.22
N GLU A 136 -0.24 24.27 -0.89
CA GLU A 136 0.35 23.24 -0.03
C GLU A 136 -0.41 21.89 -0.13
N LEU A 137 -1.69 21.90 -0.54
CA LEU A 137 -2.49 20.69 -0.75
C LEU A 137 -2.08 19.86 -1.98
N ASP A 138 -1.49 20.46 -3.02
CA ASP A 138 -1.00 19.70 -4.18
C ASP A 138 0.21 18.84 -3.79
N ASP A 139 1.12 19.37 -2.97
CA ASP A 139 2.28 18.64 -2.45
C ASP A 139 1.85 17.52 -1.49
N TRP A 140 0.90 17.81 -0.60
CA TRP A 140 0.29 16.81 0.25
C TRP A 140 -0.33 15.68 -0.57
N TRP A 141 -1.09 15.99 -1.62
CA TRP A 141 -1.72 14.99 -2.49
C TRP A 141 -0.68 14.08 -3.15
N ASN A 142 0.41 14.64 -3.68
CA ASN A 142 1.48 13.89 -4.34
C ASN A 142 2.15 12.88 -3.39
N THR A 143 2.25 13.22 -2.09
CA THR A 143 2.82 12.33 -1.08
C THR A 143 1.78 11.33 -0.58
N ALA A 144 0.61 11.80 -0.15
CA ALA A 144 -0.43 10.97 0.45
C ALA A 144 -1.02 9.94 -0.52
N SER A 145 -1.12 10.26 -1.82
CA SER A 145 -1.63 9.33 -2.83
C SER A 145 -0.73 8.10 -3.03
N LYS A 146 0.56 8.17 -2.66
CA LYS A 146 1.49 7.01 -2.69
C LYS A 146 1.16 5.96 -1.65
N LEU A 147 0.46 6.33 -0.58
CA LEU A 147 0.00 5.36 0.44
C LEU A 147 -1.14 4.50 -0.08
N VAL A 148 -1.88 4.98 -1.09
CA VAL A 148 -3.11 4.34 -1.58
C VAL A 148 -2.84 2.89 -2.00
N PRO A 149 -1.89 2.56 -2.91
CA PRO A 149 -1.61 1.18 -3.29
C PRO A 149 -1.36 0.22 -2.13
N LEU A 150 -0.80 0.71 -1.02
CA LEU A 150 -0.44 -0.10 0.15
C LEU A 150 -1.62 -0.40 1.07
N LEU A 151 -2.75 0.29 0.91
CA LEU A 151 -3.92 0.11 1.78
C LEU A 151 -4.52 -1.30 1.66
N TRP A 152 -4.24 -2.02 0.57
CA TRP A 152 -4.83 -3.33 0.29
C TRP A 152 -3.83 -4.49 0.36
N ASP A 153 -2.61 -4.24 0.83
CA ASP A 153 -1.64 -5.28 1.20
C ASP A 153 -1.99 -5.97 2.53
#